data_AF-A0A377D9N2-F1
#
_entry.id   AF-A0A377D9N2-F1
#
_cell.length_a   1.000
_cell.length_b   1.000
_cell.length_c   1.000
_cell.angle_alpha   90.00
_cell.angle_beta   90.00
_cell.angle_gamma   90.00
#
_symmetry.space_group_name_H-M   'P 1'
#
loop_
_entity.id
_entity.type
_entity.pdbx_description
1 polymer ?
#
loop_
_entity_poly.entity_id
_entity_poly.type
_entity_poly.pdbx_seq_one_letter_code
_entity_poly.pdbx_strand_id
1 'polypeptide(L)' 'MSDKFGEGRDPYLYPGLDIMRNRLNIRQQQRLEQAAYEMTALRAATIELGPLVRGFTAFAHYPSPAVPGYFRLGRATA' A
#
# COMPACT_ATOMS: atom_id res chain seq x y z
N MET A 1 19.09 2.14 -25.19
CA MET A 1 18.20 1.59 -24.16
C MET A 1 17.81 2.73 -23.24
N SER A 2 16.53 3.14 -23.23
CA SER A 2 16.07 4.22 -22.35
C SER A 2 16.21 3.83 -20.89
N ASP A 3 16.73 4.78 -20.14
CA ASP A 3 16.63 5.07 -18.72
C ASP A 3 15.24 4.79 -18.11
N LYS A 4 14.85 3.51 -18.02
CA LYS A 4 13.59 3.07 -17.41
C LYS A 4 13.57 3.20 -15.88
N PHE A 5 14.68 3.64 -15.27
CA PHE A 5 14.83 3.81 -13.84
C PHE A 5 14.99 5.30 -13.53
N GLY A 6 13.87 6.02 -13.47
CA GLY A 6 13.89 7.43 -13.09
C GLY A 6 14.45 7.61 -11.68
N GLU A 7 15.59 8.31 -11.56
CA GLU A 7 16.27 8.81 -10.34
C GLU A 7 16.32 7.90 -9.08
N GLY A 8 16.02 6.60 -9.17
CA GLY A 8 15.84 5.74 -7.99
C GLY A 8 14.67 6.17 -7.10
N ARG A 9 13.76 7.01 -7.61
CA ARG A 9 12.61 7.52 -6.85
C ARG A 9 11.44 6.56 -6.99
N ASP A 10 11.04 5.93 -5.88
CA ASP A 10 9.84 5.11 -5.88
C ASP A 10 8.61 5.99 -6.21
N PRO A 11 7.89 5.72 -7.31
CA PRO A 11 6.74 6.51 -7.74
C PRO A 11 5.58 6.47 -6.73
N TYR A 12 5.52 5.44 -5.87
CA TYR A 12 4.49 5.29 -4.86
C TYR A 12 4.77 6.08 -3.59
N LEU A 13 5.99 6.62 -3.41
CA LEU A 13 6.35 7.41 -2.25
C LEU A 13 6.15 8.90 -2.49
N TYR A 14 5.90 9.64 -1.41
CA TYR A 14 5.92 11.09 -1.46
C TYR A 14 7.34 11.60 -1.77
N PRO A 15 7.48 12.67 -2.57
CA PRO A 15 8.74 13.37 -2.80
C PRO A 15 9.52 13.65 -1.50
N GLY A 16 10.68 13.02 -1.32
CA GLY A 16 11.57 13.27 -0.17
C GLY A 16 11.11 12.64 1.15
N LEU A 17 10.14 11.73 1.11
CA LEU A 17 9.61 11.04 2.29
C LEU A 17 9.50 9.53 2.01
N ASP A 18 9.88 8.71 2.99
CA ASP A 18 9.70 7.25 2.95
C ASP A 18 8.26 6.86 3.35
N ILE A 19 7.27 7.50 2.70
CA ILE A 19 5.85 7.35 3.05
C ILE A 19 5.04 7.21 1.77
N MET A 20 4.19 6.18 1.72
CA MET A 20 3.33 5.90 0.57
C MET A 20 2.31 7.02 0.34
N ARG A 21 2.13 7.39 -0.92
CA ARG A 21 1.05 8.27 -1.37
C ARG A 21 -0.29 7.61 -1.09
N ASN A 22 -1.17 8.34 -0.41
CA ASN A 22 -2.45 7.83 0.03
C ASN A 22 -3.55 8.87 -0.18
N ARG A 23 -4.80 8.41 -0.31
CA ARG A 23 -5.95 9.29 -0.54
C ARG A 23 -6.35 10.13 0.68
N LEU A 24 -5.77 9.85 1.84
CA LEU A 24 -6.03 10.55 3.10
C LEU A 24 -5.02 11.70 3.35
N ASN A 25 -4.06 11.91 2.44
CA ASN A 25 -2.98 12.90 2.55
C ASN A 25 -2.16 12.79 3.85
N ILE A 26 -2.08 11.60 4.46
CA ILE A 26 -1.32 11.37 5.68
C ILE A 26 0.17 11.25 5.33
N ARG A 27 1.00 12.08 5.97
CA ARG A 27 2.46 12.10 5.80
C ARG A 27 3.20 11.62 7.06
N GLN A 28 2.55 10.82 7.89
CA GLN A 28 3.14 10.19 9.07
C GLN A 28 2.90 8.69 8.97
N GLN A 29 3.98 7.89 9.00
CA GLN A 29 3.92 6.45 8.75
C GLN A 29 2.98 5.72 9.72
N GLN A 30 3.14 5.96 11.03
CA GLN A 30 2.33 5.30 12.05
C GLN A 30 0.82 5.61 11.91
N ARG A 31 0.49 6.86 11.57
CA ARG A 31 -0.90 7.28 11.37
C ARG A 31 -1.50 6.69 10.09
N LEU A 32 -0.70 6.56 9.04
CA LEU A 32 -1.11 5.92 7.79
C LEU A 32 -1.39 4.44 8.01
N GLU A 33 -0.49 3.76 8.73
CA GLU A 33 -0.62 2.35 9.07
C GLU A 33 -1.89 2.09 9.90
N GLN A 34 -2.13 2.89 10.95
CA GLN A 34 -3.33 2.76 11.77
C GLN A 34 -4.62 2.98 10.95
N ALA A 35 -4.68 4.04 10.13
CA ALA A 35 -5.84 4.31 9.29
C ALA A 35 -6.06 3.18 8.26
N ALA A 36 -4.98 2.61 7.70
CA ALA A 36 -5.07 1.50 6.76
C ALA A 36 -5.64 0.24 7.42
N TYR A 37 -5.23 -0.08 8.66
CA TYR A 37 -5.78 -1.22 9.40
C TYR A 37 -7.28 -1.05 9.68
N GLU A 38 -7.68 0.10 10.23
CA GLU A 38 -9.08 0.36 10.58
C GLU A 38 -9.99 0.29 9.34
N MET A 39 -9.58 0.92 8.23
CA MET A 39 -10.37 0.94 7.00
C MET A 39 -10.40 -0.42 6.29
N THR A 40 -9.28 -1.15 6.29
CA THR A 40 -9.19 -2.47 5.63
C THR A 40 -10.03 -3.50 6.37
N ALA A 41 -10.03 -3.48 7.70
CA ALA A 41 -10.88 -4.37 8.51
C ALA A 41 -12.37 -4.15 8.22
N LEU A 42 -12.81 -2.89 8.17
CA LEU A 42 -14.19 -2.55 7.80
C LEU A 42 -14.50 -2.98 6.36
N ARG A 43 -13.59 -2.77 5.42
CA ARG A 43 -13.79 -3.17 4.02
C ARG A 43 -13.88 -4.68 3.89
N ALA A 44 -13.02 -5.44 4.55
CA ALA A 44 -13.01 -6.90 4.55
C ALA A 44 -14.35 -7.48 5.03
N ALA A 45 -14.96 -6.87 6.05
CA ALA A 45 -16.28 -7.28 6.55
C ALA A 45 -17.42 -7.08 5.52
N THR A 46 -17.24 -6.19 4.56
CA THR A 46 -18.25 -5.89 3.51
C THR A 46 -18.01 -6.63 2.19
N ILE A 47 -16.91 -7.37 2.06
CA ILE A 47 -16.62 -8.07 0.81
C ILE A 47 -17.34 -9.42 0.79
N GLU A 48 -18.25 -9.57 -0.16
CA GLU A 48 -18.93 -10.84 -0.39
C GLU A 48 -17.98 -11.87 -1.01
N LEU A 49 -18.23 -13.15 -0.73
CA LEU A 49 -17.46 -14.26 -1.29
C LEU A 49 -17.73 -14.34 -2.80
N GLY A 50 -16.88 -13.67 -3.58
CA GLY A 50 -16.95 -13.65 -5.04
C GLY A 50 -16.86 -15.05 -5.68
N PRO A 51 -17.11 -15.17 -7.00
CA PRO A 51 -17.40 -16.42 -7.69
C PRO A 51 -16.34 -17.52 -7.50
N LEU A 52 -16.82 -18.77 -7.60
CA LEU A 52 -16.04 -20.00 -7.32
C LEU A 52 -14.80 -20.16 -8.23
N VAL A 53 -14.87 -19.65 -9.47
CA VAL A 53 -13.73 -19.66 -10.41
C VAL A 53 -13.04 -18.29 -10.34
N ARG A 54 -11.89 -18.25 -9.67
CA ARG A 54 -11.11 -17.03 -9.44
C ARG A 54 -9.95 -16.95 -10.44
N GLY A 55 -10.11 -16.16 -11.50
CA GLY A 55 -9.00 -15.73 -12.34
C GLY A 55 -8.20 -14.59 -11.70
N PHE A 56 -7.08 -14.17 -12.30
CA PHE A 56 -6.28 -13.01 -11.85
C PHE A 56 -7.13 -11.73 -11.70
N THR A 57 -8.16 -11.58 -12.53
CA THR A 57 -9.13 -10.47 -12.47
C THR A 57 -9.96 -10.46 -11.19
N ALA A 58 -10.19 -11.61 -10.54
CA ALA A 58 -10.89 -11.68 -9.27
C ALA A 58 -10.01 -11.16 -8.12
N PHE A 59 -8.70 -11.43 -8.14
CA PHE A 59 -7.76 -10.92 -7.13
C PHE A 59 -7.64 -9.39 -7.18
N ALA A 60 -7.72 -8.78 -8.36
CA ALA A 60 -7.72 -7.32 -8.50
C ALA A 60 -8.95 -6.64 -7.83
N HIS A 61 -10.03 -7.39 -7.59
CA HIS A 61 -11.23 -6.87 -6.92
C HIS A 61 -11.16 -6.95 -5.39
N TYR A 62 -10.30 -7.81 -4.85
CA TYR A 62 -10.03 -7.86 -3.42
C TYR A 62 -8.92 -6.85 -3.07
N PRO A 63 -9.12 -5.98 -2.06
CA PRO A 63 -8.02 -5.17 -1.55
C PRO A 63 -6.97 -6.13 -0.96
N SER A 64 -5.72 -5.97 -1.41
CA SER A 64 -4.58 -6.67 -0.82
C SER A 64 -4.58 -6.38 0.69
N PRO A 65 -4.56 -7.39 1.57
CA PRO A 65 -4.41 -7.13 3.00
C PRO A 65 -3.09 -6.35 3.18
N ALA A 66 -3.12 -5.30 4.00
CA ALA A 66 -1.93 -4.57 4.38
C ALA A 66 -0.94 -5.59 4.97
N VAL A 67 0.07 -5.98 4.21
CA VAL A 67 0.95 -7.05 4.66
C VAL A 67 1.89 -6.45 5.70
N PRO A 68 1.98 -7.05 6.89
CA PRO A 68 2.93 -6.60 7.90
C PRO A 68 4.34 -6.84 7.36
N GLY A 69 5.08 -5.77 7.07
CA GLY A 69 6.50 -5.88 6.68
C GLY A 69 6.99 -4.91 5.62
N TYR A 70 6.11 -4.26 4.85
CA TYR A 70 6.56 -3.34 3.78
C TYR A 70 6.76 -1.90 4.26
N PHE A 71 6.29 -1.56 5.47
CA PHE A 71 6.32 -0.19 6.00
C PHE A 71 7.61 0.16 6.74
N ARG A 72 8.68 -0.65 6.63
CA ARG A 72 9.97 -0.39 7.30
C ARG A 72 11.13 -0.52 6.31
N LEU A 73 11.46 0.56 5.61
CA LEU A 73 12.72 0.70 4.87
C LEU A 73 13.29 2.12 5.01
N GLY A 74 13.54 2.54 6.25
CA GLY A 74 14.05 3.88 6.51
C GLY A 74 14.57 4.10 7.92
N ARG A 75 15.53 3.27 8.37
CA ARG A 75 16.35 3.66 9.53
C ARG A 75 17.76 3.08 9.45
N ALA A 76 18.60 3.70 8.63
CA ALA A 76 20.04 3.71 8.83
C ALA A 76 20.39 5.04 9.53
N THR A 77 20.65 4.97 10.84
CA THR A 77 21.28 6.05 11.60
C THR A 77 22.56 5.51 12.21
N ALA A 78 23.68 6.15 11.83
CA ALA A 78 25.05 6.07 12.31
C ALA A 78 25.78 4.72 12.17
#